data_AF-A0A967VW26-F1
#
_entry.id   AF-A0A967VW26-F1
#
_cell.length_a   1.000
_cell.length_b   1.000
_cell.length_c   1.000
_cell.angle_alpha   90.00
_cell.angle_beta   90.00
_cell.angle_gamma   90.00
#
_symmetry.space_group_name_H-M   'P 1'
#
loop_
_entity.id
_entity.type
_entity.pdbx_description
1 polymer ?
#
loop_
_entity_poly.entity_id
_entity_poly.type
_entity_poly.pdbx_seq_one_letter_code
_entity_poly.pdbx_strand_id
1 'polypeptide(L)'
;EREQYGQTPLLTGHTFDNSQGRVNRDQETFFPRRYSTSPQHMRQYAQYSSDLDFFLRYQVNHMYWRYFAWNFIGRDADIQDAGWQAGFTDTEHEDNPAHNSYFYIPFLIGLFGMLFHFQNDWKRALTVLALFVFTGLAIIFYLNQTPMQPRERDYAYVGSFFAFAIWIGMGGIGLVELVKDYLKSSK
;
A
#
# COMPACT_ATOMS: atom_id res chain seq x y z
N GLU A 1 9.95 -4.47 -23.99
CA GLU A 1 9.41 -3.36 -23.16
C GLU A 1 10.24 -2.98 -21.92
N ARG A 2 11.21 -3.78 -21.44
CA ARG A 2 12.11 -3.38 -20.32
C ARG A 2 13.29 -2.47 -20.71
N GLU A 3 13.53 -2.25 -21.99
CA GLU A 3 14.73 -1.54 -22.47
C GLU A 3 14.57 -0.01 -22.53
N GLN A 4 13.33 0.50 -22.51
CA GLN A 4 13.07 1.93 -22.71
C GLN A 4 13.34 2.80 -21.45
N TYR A 5 13.50 2.21 -20.27
CA TYR A 5 13.68 2.92 -18.99
C TYR A 5 14.99 2.57 -18.25
N GLY A 6 15.91 1.84 -18.91
CA GLY A 6 17.12 1.31 -18.28
C GLY A 6 16.85 0.08 -17.41
N GLN A 7 17.93 -0.54 -16.91
CA GLN A 7 17.81 -1.67 -16.00
C GLN A 7 17.27 -1.17 -14.65
N THR A 8 16.10 -1.66 -14.23
CA THR A 8 15.58 -1.44 -12.87
C THR A 8 16.26 -2.43 -11.94
N PRO A 9 17.16 -1.97 -11.05
CA PRO A 9 17.83 -2.87 -10.12
C PRO A 9 16.83 -3.34 -9.06
N LEU A 10 16.95 -4.60 -8.61
CA LEU A 10 16.05 -5.17 -7.60
C LEU A 10 16.79 -5.54 -6.31
N LEU A 11 17.88 -6.30 -6.45
CA LEU A 11 18.64 -6.82 -5.31
C LEU A 11 19.95 -6.04 -5.10
N THR A 12 20.67 -5.76 -6.18
CA THR A 12 21.92 -4.99 -6.17
C THR A 12 21.92 -3.98 -7.31
N GLY A 13 22.62 -2.87 -7.11
CA GLY A 13 22.80 -1.83 -8.10
C GLY A 13 23.11 -0.47 -7.49
N HIS A 14 23.22 0.53 -8.36
CA HIS A 14 23.57 1.89 -7.99
C HIS A 14 22.35 2.66 -7.48
N THR A 15 22.58 3.53 -6.48
CA THR A 15 21.54 4.33 -5.85
C THR A 15 21.98 5.78 -5.63
N PHE A 16 21.02 6.65 -5.38
CA PHE A 16 21.21 8.05 -5.06
C PHE A 16 21.96 8.22 -3.74
N ASP A 17 23.08 8.93 -3.80
CA ASP A 17 23.88 9.32 -2.64
C ASP A 17 23.56 10.76 -2.26
N ASN A 18 23.02 10.93 -1.06
CA ASN A 18 22.63 12.23 -0.52
C ASN A 18 23.85 13.17 -0.33
N SER A 19 25.04 12.63 -0.11
CA SER A 19 26.26 13.43 0.06
C SER A 19 26.76 13.99 -1.28
N GLN A 20 26.61 13.23 -2.35
CA GLN A 20 27.06 13.62 -3.69
C GLN A 20 25.96 14.33 -4.50
N GLY A 21 24.69 14.24 -4.06
CA GLY A 21 23.55 14.79 -4.77
C GLY A 21 23.27 14.11 -6.12
N ARG A 22 23.77 12.88 -6.31
CA ARG A 22 23.67 12.12 -7.57
C ARG A 22 23.68 10.62 -7.30
N VAL A 23 23.32 9.84 -8.30
CA VAL A 23 23.47 8.37 -8.27
C VAL A 23 24.95 8.02 -8.24
N ASN A 24 25.38 7.32 -7.18
CA ASN A 24 26.74 6.84 -7.03
C ASN A 24 26.96 5.63 -7.95
N ARG A 25 27.83 5.80 -8.97
CA ARG A 25 28.16 4.76 -9.95
C ARG A 25 29.42 3.97 -9.61
N ASP A 26 30.13 4.37 -8.57
CA ASP A 26 31.41 3.77 -8.19
C ASP A 26 31.21 2.56 -7.27
N GLN A 27 30.06 2.52 -6.57
CA GLN A 27 29.71 1.44 -5.65
C GLN A 27 28.27 0.97 -5.86
N GLU A 28 28.07 -0.34 -5.81
CA GLU A 28 26.74 -0.94 -5.74
C GLU A 28 26.28 -1.09 -4.29
N THR A 29 24.98 -0.92 -4.08
CA THR A 29 24.31 -1.10 -2.80
C THR A 29 23.31 -2.24 -2.89
N PHE A 30 23.05 -2.90 -1.75
CA PHE A 30 21.94 -3.82 -1.63
C PHE A 30 20.62 -3.04 -1.55
N PHE A 31 19.58 -3.56 -2.20
CA PHE A 31 18.23 -2.97 -2.23
C PHE A 31 18.18 -1.50 -2.75
N PRO A 32 18.69 -1.22 -3.96
CA PRO A 32 18.64 0.12 -4.52
C PRO A 32 17.21 0.50 -4.94
N ARG A 33 16.71 1.65 -4.49
CA ARG A 33 15.37 2.16 -4.81
C ARG A 33 15.39 3.52 -5.50
N ARG A 34 16.46 4.29 -5.30
CA ARG A 34 16.66 5.63 -5.85
C ARG A 34 17.67 5.64 -6.99
N TYR A 35 17.42 4.85 -8.02
CA TYR A 35 18.40 4.54 -9.08
C TYR A 35 18.32 5.46 -10.32
N SER A 36 17.26 6.25 -10.47
CA SER A 36 17.06 7.05 -11.68
C SER A 36 17.95 8.29 -11.75
N THR A 37 18.55 8.54 -12.92
CA THR A 37 19.45 9.68 -13.16
C THR A 37 18.75 10.93 -13.70
N SER A 38 17.42 10.92 -13.80
CA SER A 38 16.66 12.11 -14.21
C SER A 38 16.84 13.24 -13.18
N PRO A 39 17.16 14.49 -13.59
CA PRO A 39 17.32 15.61 -12.66
C PRO A 39 16.13 15.84 -11.74
N GLN A 40 14.92 15.61 -12.26
CA GLN A 40 13.68 15.72 -11.52
C GLN A 40 13.55 14.65 -10.43
N HIS A 41 13.90 13.40 -10.74
CA HIS A 41 13.87 12.31 -9.76
C HIS A 41 14.93 12.51 -8.67
N MET A 42 16.13 12.96 -9.05
CA MET A 42 17.23 13.22 -8.09
C MET A 42 16.84 14.28 -7.05
N ARG A 43 16.14 15.35 -7.45
CA ARG A 43 15.61 16.35 -6.50
C ARG A 43 14.63 15.73 -5.51
N GLN A 44 13.76 14.84 -5.98
CA GLN A 44 12.82 14.15 -5.09
C GLN A 44 13.53 13.15 -4.18
N TYR A 45 14.54 12.43 -4.70
CA TYR A 45 15.33 11.48 -3.92
C TYR A 45 16.09 12.13 -2.75
N ALA A 46 16.53 13.38 -2.92
CA ALA A 46 17.19 14.15 -1.87
C ALA A 46 16.29 14.44 -0.66
N GLN A 47 14.96 14.32 -0.79
CA GLN A 47 14.02 14.46 0.33
C GLN A 47 13.99 13.23 1.25
N TYR A 48 14.62 12.12 0.83
CA TYR A 48 14.65 10.87 1.57
C TYR A 48 16.05 10.60 2.13
N SER A 49 16.09 10.11 3.36
CA SER A 49 17.33 9.80 4.08
C SER A 49 18.06 8.57 3.53
N SER A 50 17.31 7.59 2.99
CA SER A 50 17.85 6.31 2.50
C SER A 50 16.91 5.64 1.49
N ASP A 51 17.35 4.55 0.88
CA ASP A 51 16.50 3.71 0.02
C ASP A 51 15.36 3.03 0.77
N LEU A 52 15.59 2.67 2.04
CA LEU A 52 14.55 2.12 2.90
C LEU A 52 13.49 3.18 3.22
N ASP A 53 13.93 4.40 3.52
CA ASP A 53 13.03 5.53 3.77
C ASP A 53 12.17 5.85 2.54
N PHE A 54 12.78 5.88 1.35
CA PHE A 54 12.05 6.02 0.08
C PHE A 54 11.09 4.85 -0.16
N PHE A 55 11.52 3.61 0.06
CA PHE A 55 10.66 2.44 -0.08
C PHE A 55 9.44 2.53 0.83
N LEU A 56 9.61 2.83 2.11
CA LEU A 56 8.52 2.86 3.07
C LEU A 56 7.58 4.05 2.85
N ARG A 57 8.13 5.27 2.73
CA ARG A 57 7.31 6.49 2.65
C ARG A 57 6.69 6.68 1.27
N TYR A 58 7.41 6.40 0.20
CA TYR A 58 6.90 6.59 -1.15
C TYR A 58 6.31 5.28 -1.69
N GLN A 59 7.12 4.24 -1.85
CA GLN A 59 6.67 3.05 -2.59
C GLN A 59 5.61 2.24 -1.83
N VAL A 60 5.70 2.11 -0.50
CA VAL A 60 4.72 1.39 0.31
C VAL A 60 3.58 2.31 0.73
N ASN A 61 3.89 3.46 1.35
CA ASN A 61 2.85 4.32 1.89
C ASN A 61 2.12 5.12 0.80
N HIS A 62 2.82 5.96 0.03
CA HIS A 62 2.21 6.79 -1.01
C HIS A 62 1.57 5.99 -2.15
N MET A 63 2.31 5.02 -2.69
CA MET A 63 1.88 4.30 -3.91
C MET A 63 0.93 3.13 -3.65
N TYR A 64 0.87 2.57 -2.43
CA TYR A 64 0.01 1.41 -2.12
C TYR A 64 -0.94 1.65 -0.96
N TRP A 65 -0.41 1.96 0.23
CA TRP A 65 -1.24 2.10 1.44
C TRP A 65 -2.33 3.15 1.26
N ARG A 66 -2.01 4.27 0.60
CA ARG A 66 -2.96 5.32 0.27
C ARG A 66 -4.19 4.81 -0.49
N TYR A 67 -3.97 4.07 -1.58
CA TYR A 67 -5.06 3.49 -2.37
C TYR A 67 -5.78 2.35 -1.64
N PHE A 68 -5.05 1.55 -0.87
CA PHE A 68 -5.65 0.55 0.00
C PHE A 68 -6.59 1.21 1.03
N ALA A 69 -6.13 2.30 1.67
CA ALA A 69 -6.90 3.09 2.63
C ALA A 69 -8.11 3.77 1.99
N TRP A 70 -8.00 4.27 0.74
CA TRP A 70 -9.15 4.79 -0.01
C TRP A 70 -10.31 3.80 -0.14
N ASN A 71 -10.03 2.49 -0.16
CA ASN A 71 -11.07 1.48 -0.30
C ASN A 71 -11.69 1.08 1.04
N PHE A 72 -10.95 1.14 2.15
CA PHE A 72 -11.36 0.52 3.42
C PHE A 72 -11.39 1.45 4.65
N ILE A 73 -10.84 2.66 4.54
CA ILE A 73 -10.79 3.66 5.61
C ILE A 73 -11.50 4.94 5.19
N GLY A 74 -11.21 5.42 3.98
CA GLY A 74 -11.83 6.60 3.39
C GLY A 74 -10.89 7.36 2.46
N ARG A 75 -11.45 8.19 1.58
CA ARG A 75 -10.74 8.99 0.59
C ARG A 75 -10.92 10.46 0.88
N ASP A 76 -9.81 11.20 0.76
CA ASP A 76 -9.84 12.65 0.93
C ASP A 76 -10.35 13.34 -0.34
N ALA A 77 -9.69 13.11 -1.47
CA ALA A 77 -10.11 13.61 -2.78
C ALA A 77 -9.59 12.69 -3.90
N ASP A 78 -10.09 12.86 -5.13
CA ASP A 78 -9.59 12.23 -6.36
C ASP A 78 -8.58 13.10 -7.12
N ILE A 79 -7.86 13.97 -6.39
CA ILE A 79 -6.83 14.85 -6.93
C ILE A 79 -5.46 14.16 -6.83
N GLN A 80 -4.54 14.46 -7.75
CA GLN A 80 -3.18 13.93 -7.70
C GLN A 80 -2.53 14.23 -6.34
N ASP A 81 -1.82 13.24 -5.79
CA ASP A 81 -1.16 13.31 -4.48
C ASP A 81 -2.09 13.51 -3.25
N ALA A 82 -3.42 13.58 -3.43
CA ALA A 82 -4.36 13.65 -2.32
C ALA A 82 -4.29 12.41 -1.41
N GLY A 83 -4.47 12.62 -0.11
CA GLY A 83 -4.33 11.59 0.91
C GLY A 83 -5.54 10.69 1.09
N TRP A 84 -5.51 9.87 2.13
CA TRP A 84 -6.68 9.16 2.65
C TRP A 84 -7.09 9.80 3.98
N GLN A 85 -8.36 9.73 4.33
CA GLN A 85 -8.89 10.30 5.56
C GLN A 85 -10.00 9.42 6.12
N ALA A 86 -10.10 9.37 7.45
CA ALA A 86 -11.03 8.47 8.14
C ALA A 86 -12.34 9.13 8.57
N GLY A 87 -12.42 10.47 8.54
CA GLY A 87 -13.56 11.25 9.05
C GLY A 87 -13.39 11.81 10.46
N PHE A 88 -12.18 11.76 11.02
CA PHE A 88 -11.88 12.33 12.36
C PHE A 88 -11.06 13.62 12.30
N THR A 89 -10.71 14.07 11.11
CA THR A 89 -9.85 15.23 10.85
C THR A 89 -10.53 16.10 9.80
N ASP A 90 -10.51 17.40 10.01
CA ASP A 90 -11.00 18.37 9.02
C ASP A 90 -10.19 18.26 7.72
N THR A 91 -10.85 18.47 6.58
CA THR A 91 -10.20 18.52 5.26
C THR A 91 -10.64 19.75 4.48
N GLU A 92 -9.76 20.22 3.59
CA GLU A 92 -10.09 21.28 2.63
C GLU A 92 -10.87 20.73 1.41
N HIS A 93 -11.12 19.43 1.36
CA HIS A 93 -11.75 18.73 0.24
C HIS A 93 -13.12 18.14 0.56
N GLU A 94 -13.83 18.63 1.58
CA GLU A 94 -15.17 18.13 1.95
C GLU A 94 -16.17 18.20 0.79
N ASP A 95 -16.09 19.26 -0.03
CA ASP A 95 -16.97 19.46 -1.18
C ASP A 95 -16.57 18.63 -2.42
N ASN A 96 -15.47 17.86 -2.37
CA ASN A 96 -15.05 17.03 -3.49
C ASN A 96 -16.01 15.83 -3.64
N PRO A 97 -16.60 15.56 -4.83
CA PRO A 97 -17.53 14.44 -5.02
C PRO A 97 -16.98 13.03 -4.71
N ALA A 98 -15.66 12.86 -4.78
CA ALA A 98 -14.99 11.60 -4.47
C ALA A 98 -14.61 11.46 -2.98
N HIS A 99 -14.78 12.51 -2.17
CA HIS A 99 -14.55 12.50 -0.73
C HIS A 99 -15.45 11.48 -0.04
N ASN A 100 -14.89 10.66 0.85
CA ASN A 100 -15.65 9.73 1.69
C ASN A 100 -14.91 9.36 2.98
N SER A 101 -15.66 9.10 4.04
CA SER A 101 -15.15 8.66 5.34
C SER A 101 -15.81 7.35 5.75
N TYR A 102 -15.04 6.27 5.90
CA TYR A 102 -15.55 4.99 6.40
C TYR A 102 -15.24 4.76 7.88
N PHE A 103 -14.62 5.72 8.58
CA PHE A 103 -14.34 5.65 10.01
C PHE A 103 -13.61 4.36 10.45
N TYR A 104 -12.73 3.85 9.58
CA TYR A 104 -12.06 2.54 9.70
C TYR A 104 -12.98 1.32 9.80
N ILE A 105 -14.31 1.46 9.68
CA ILE A 105 -15.25 0.35 9.91
C ILE A 105 -14.96 -0.85 8.99
N PRO A 106 -14.87 -0.70 7.64
CA PRO A 106 -14.55 -1.82 6.77
C PRO A 106 -13.16 -2.42 7.06
N PHE A 107 -12.17 -1.54 7.32
CA PHE A 107 -10.82 -1.97 7.64
C PHE A 107 -10.75 -2.82 8.93
N LEU A 108 -11.42 -2.39 10.00
CA LEU A 108 -11.44 -3.12 11.27
C LEU A 108 -12.20 -4.44 11.17
N ILE A 109 -13.32 -4.47 10.44
CA ILE A 109 -14.05 -5.72 10.15
C ILE A 109 -13.15 -6.67 9.34
N GLY A 110 -12.43 -6.17 8.35
CA GLY A 110 -11.46 -6.95 7.58
C GLY A 110 -10.33 -7.52 8.43
N LEU A 111 -9.76 -6.72 9.35
CA LEU A 111 -8.73 -7.19 10.26
C LEU A 111 -9.26 -8.27 11.22
N PHE A 112 -10.43 -8.05 11.79
CA PHE A 112 -11.11 -9.06 12.62
C PHE A 112 -11.38 -10.34 11.83
N GLY A 113 -11.88 -10.22 10.60
CA GLY A 113 -12.15 -11.36 9.73
C GLY A 113 -10.91 -12.12 9.28
N MET A 114 -9.77 -11.44 9.13
CA MET A 114 -8.48 -12.09 8.91
C MET A 114 -8.12 -12.97 10.11
N LEU A 115 -8.18 -12.42 11.33
CA LEU A 115 -7.90 -13.18 12.56
C LEU A 115 -8.86 -14.36 12.72
N PHE A 116 -10.16 -14.14 12.52
CA PHE A 116 -11.19 -15.18 12.55
C PHE A 116 -10.91 -16.27 11.52
N HIS A 117 -10.57 -15.91 10.28
CA HIS A 117 -10.22 -16.89 9.23
C HIS A 117 -8.99 -17.72 9.63
N PHE A 118 -7.95 -17.12 10.20
CA PHE A 118 -6.75 -17.85 10.66
C PHE A 118 -7.03 -18.80 11.82
N GLN A 119 -7.91 -18.42 12.75
CA GLN A 119 -8.30 -19.27 13.88
C GLN A 119 -9.10 -20.50 13.42
N ASN A 120 -9.95 -20.35 12.41
CA ASN A 120 -10.85 -21.41 11.94
C ASN A 120 -10.23 -22.30 10.84
N ASP A 121 -9.54 -21.71 9.85
CA ASP A 121 -8.86 -22.43 8.76
C ASP A 121 -7.58 -21.71 8.33
N TRP A 122 -6.51 -21.96 9.08
CA TRP A 122 -5.21 -21.33 8.83
C TRP A 122 -4.63 -21.64 7.45
N LYS A 123 -4.97 -22.80 6.84
CA LYS A 123 -4.43 -23.20 5.53
C LYS A 123 -5.03 -22.34 4.43
N ARG A 124 -6.36 -22.17 4.44
CA ARG A 124 -7.03 -21.28 3.48
C ARG A 124 -6.74 -19.82 3.76
N ALA A 125 -6.64 -19.44 5.04
CA ALA A 125 -6.23 -18.09 5.42
C ALA A 125 -4.83 -17.75 4.88
N LEU A 126 -3.89 -18.70 4.94
CA LEU A 126 -2.56 -18.53 4.35
C LEU A 126 -2.60 -18.38 2.82
N THR A 127 -3.50 -19.10 2.13
CA THR A 127 -3.69 -18.91 0.68
C THR A 127 -4.19 -17.49 0.35
N VAL A 128 -5.16 -16.97 1.10
CA VAL A 128 -5.66 -15.60 0.92
C VAL A 128 -4.58 -14.57 1.28
N LEU A 129 -3.79 -14.82 2.33
CA LEU A 129 -2.65 -13.98 2.69
C LEU A 129 -1.59 -13.94 1.60
N ALA A 130 -1.26 -15.09 1.02
CA ALA A 130 -0.33 -15.17 -0.10
C ALA A 130 -0.86 -14.36 -1.29
N LEU A 131 -2.14 -14.53 -1.64
CA LEU A 131 -2.79 -13.73 -2.69
C LEU A 131 -2.67 -12.23 -2.38
N PHE A 132 -3.00 -11.80 -1.16
CA PHE A 132 -2.91 -10.41 -0.71
C PHE A 132 -1.49 -9.84 -0.87
N VAL A 133 -0.48 -10.56 -0.39
CA VAL A 133 0.92 -10.12 -0.43
C VAL A 133 1.44 -10.08 -1.88
N PHE A 134 1.21 -11.14 -2.66
CA PHE A 134 1.75 -11.24 -4.03
C PHE A 134 1.07 -10.28 -5.01
N THR A 135 -0.19 -9.92 -4.77
CA THR A 135 -0.94 -8.97 -5.62
C THR A 135 -0.95 -7.53 -5.09
N GLY A 136 -0.22 -7.26 -4.00
CA GLY A 136 -0.07 -5.95 -3.40
C GLY A 136 1.40 -5.60 -3.19
N LEU A 137 1.90 -5.87 -1.99
CA LEU A 137 3.25 -5.49 -1.55
C LEU A 137 4.37 -6.07 -2.44
N ALA A 138 4.24 -7.30 -2.93
CA ALA A 138 5.25 -7.90 -3.79
C ALA A 138 5.37 -7.19 -5.15
N ILE A 139 4.26 -6.67 -5.68
CA ILE A 139 4.25 -5.89 -6.92
C ILE A 139 5.03 -4.60 -6.73
N ILE A 140 4.89 -3.91 -5.60
CA ILE A 140 5.67 -2.71 -5.27
C ILE A 140 7.16 -3.02 -5.28
N PHE A 141 7.55 -4.07 -4.55
CA PHE A 141 8.94 -4.51 -4.47
C PHE A 141 9.51 -4.79 -5.86
N TYR A 142 8.74 -5.50 -6.70
CA TYR A 142 9.13 -5.94 -8.03
C TYR A 142 9.16 -4.83 -9.08
N LEU A 143 8.22 -3.88 -9.03
CA LEU A 143 8.19 -2.77 -9.98
C LEU A 143 9.28 -1.74 -9.68
N ASN A 144 9.70 -1.61 -8.42
CA ASN A 144 10.69 -0.64 -7.95
C ASN A 144 10.48 0.75 -8.58
N GLN A 145 9.28 1.29 -8.42
CA GLN A 145 8.84 2.48 -9.13
C GLN A 145 9.66 3.73 -8.76
N THR A 146 9.99 4.55 -9.76
CA THR A 146 10.62 5.87 -9.59
C THR A 146 9.58 6.93 -9.17
N PRO A 147 10.01 8.05 -8.56
CA PRO A 147 9.11 9.13 -8.16
C PRO A 147 8.51 9.85 -9.37
N MET A 148 7.46 10.64 -9.13
CA MET A 148 6.79 11.48 -10.14
C MET A 148 6.36 10.70 -11.39
N GLN A 149 5.68 9.57 -11.17
CA GLN A 149 5.08 8.83 -12.27
C GLN A 149 4.02 9.70 -12.97
N PRO A 150 4.00 9.77 -14.32
CA PRO A 150 2.98 10.52 -15.05
C PRO A 150 1.55 10.06 -14.74
N ARG A 151 1.42 8.80 -14.36
CA ARG A 151 0.19 8.21 -13.86
C ARG A 151 0.52 7.14 -12.83
N GLU A 152 -0.16 7.21 -11.70
CA GLU A 152 -0.12 6.19 -10.68
C GLU A 152 -0.93 4.96 -11.13
N ARG A 153 -0.36 3.77 -10.91
CA ARG A 153 -0.95 2.49 -11.37
C ARG A 153 -1.67 1.79 -10.22
N ASP A 154 -2.59 2.49 -9.59
CA ASP A 154 -3.46 2.00 -8.52
C ASP A 154 -4.18 0.68 -8.88
N TYR A 155 -4.58 0.53 -10.14
CA TYR A 155 -5.20 -0.69 -10.67
C TYR A 155 -4.30 -1.94 -10.59
N ALA A 156 -2.97 -1.78 -10.47
CA ALA A 156 -2.05 -2.90 -10.35
C ALA A 156 -2.21 -3.66 -9.02
N TYR A 157 -2.82 -3.03 -8.00
CA TYR A 157 -2.96 -3.58 -6.66
C TYR A 157 -4.37 -4.13 -6.36
N VAL A 158 -5.29 -4.07 -7.32
CA VAL A 158 -6.70 -4.45 -7.15
C VAL A 158 -6.87 -5.89 -6.64
N GLY A 159 -5.96 -6.80 -7.01
CA GLY A 159 -5.97 -8.17 -6.49
C GLY A 159 -5.86 -8.23 -4.96
N SER A 160 -5.03 -7.37 -4.37
CA SER A 160 -4.88 -7.30 -2.91
C SER A 160 -6.13 -6.72 -2.24
N PHE A 161 -6.83 -5.80 -2.92
CA PHE A 161 -8.05 -5.20 -2.38
C PHE A 161 -9.18 -6.25 -2.36
N PHE A 162 -9.30 -7.05 -3.42
CA PHE A 162 -10.23 -8.19 -3.41
C PHE A 162 -9.88 -9.24 -2.35
N ALA A 163 -8.60 -9.55 -2.18
CA ALA A 163 -8.17 -10.46 -1.12
C ALA A 163 -8.55 -9.95 0.27
N PHE A 164 -8.42 -8.63 0.52
CA PHE A 164 -8.85 -8.03 1.78
C PHE A 164 -10.38 -8.01 1.93
N ALA A 165 -11.14 -7.81 0.85
CA ALA A 165 -12.60 -7.87 0.88
C ALA A 165 -13.13 -9.26 1.28
N ILE A 166 -12.41 -10.35 0.95
CA ILE A 166 -12.72 -11.69 1.46
C ILE A 166 -12.67 -11.71 2.98
N TRP A 167 -11.65 -11.10 3.59
CA TRP A 167 -11.56 -11.00 5.04
C TRP A 167 -12.66 -10.11 5.63
N ILE A 168 -13.09 -9.05 4.95
CA ILE A 168 -14.27 -8.28 5.40
C ILE A 168 -15.50 -9.19 5.48
N GLY A 169 -15.74 -10.01 4.45
CA GLY A 169 -16.84 -10.99 4.45
C GLY A 169 -16.73 -12.01 5.59
N MET A 170 -15.54 -12.56 5.81
CA MET A 170 -15.26 -13.46 6.95
C MET A 170 -15.46 -12.76 8.29
N GLY A 171 -15.12 -11.48 8.39
CA GLY A 171 -15.35 -10.66 9.58
C GLY A 171 -16.83 -10.48 9.88
N GLY A 172 -17.64 -10.24 8.85
CA GLY A 172 -19.10 -10.24 8.99
C GLY A 172 -19.65 -11.54 9.54
N ILE A 173 -19.18 -12.69 9.05
CA ILE A 173 -19.57 -14.01 9.57
C ILE A 173 -19.15 -14.17 11.04
N GLY A 174 -17.91 -13.84 11.38
CA GLY A 174 -17.41 -13.92 12.76
C GLY A 174 -18.18 -13.03 13.74
N LEU A 175 -18.61 -11.84 13.30
CA LEU A 175 -19.44 -10.95 14.12
C LEU A 175 -20.82 -11.56 14.38
N VAL A 176 -21.44 -12.16 13.36
CA VAL A 176 -22.73 -12.86 13.51
C VAL A 176 -22.61 -14.03 14.48
N GLU A 177 -21.51 -14.80 14.41
CA GLU A 177 -21.26 -15.91 15.32
C GLU A 177 -21.06 -15.44 16.76
N LEU A 178 -20.28 -14.38 16.97
CA LEU A 178 -20.08 -13.77 18.29
C LEU A 178 -21.41 -13.31 18.91
N VAL A 179 -22.26 -12.63 18.13
CA VAL A 179 -23.59 -12.20 18.59
C VAL A 179 -24.48 -13.41 18.92
N LYS A 180 -24.47 -14.45 18.08
CA LYS A 180 -25.26 -15.67 18.29
C LYS A 180 -24.85 -16.39 19.58
N ASP A 181 -23.56 -16.47 19.86
CA ASP A 181 -23.05 -17.15 21.06
C ASP A 181 -23.32 -16.31 22.31
N TYR A 182 -23.20 -14.99 22.23
CA TYR A 182 -23.60 -14.08 23.30
C TYR A 182 -25.09 -14.23 23.66
N LEU A 183 -25.97 -14.27 22.66
CA LEU A 183 -27.42 -14.43 22.87
C LEU A 183 -27.79 -15.81 23.45
N LYS A 184 -27.05 -16.87 23.09
CA LYS A 184 -27.24 -18.20 23.68
C LYS A 184 -26.74 -18.26 25.12
N SER A 185 -25.60 -17.64 25.41
CA SER A 185 -25.03 -17.60 26.76
C SER A 185 -25.84 -16.73 27.73
N SER A 186 -26.62 -15.78 27.21
CA SER A 186 -27.52 -14.93 27.99
C SER A 186 -28.86 -15.58 28.32
N LYS A 187 -29.16 -16.76 27.75
CA LYS A 187 -30.32 -17.59 28.08
C LYS A 187 -29.93 -18.70 29.05
#